data_AF-A0A101P6L3-F1
#
_entry.id   AF-A0A101P6L3-F1
#
_cell.length_a   1.000
_cell.length_b   1.000
_cell.length_c   1.000
_cell.angle_alpha   90.00
_cell.angle_beta   90.00
_cell.angle_gamma   90.00
#
_symmetry.space_group_name_H-M   'P 1'
#
loop_
_entity.id
_entity.type
_entity.pdbx_description
1 polymer ?
#
loop_
_entity_poly.entity_id
_entity_poly.type
_entity_poly.pdbx_seq_one_letter_code
_entity_poly.pdbx_strand_id
1 'polypeptide(L)'
;MSNEESKQARVIPLRPAPARPVPPASEPAERTEPLWRDLVGEVLRRERRAQERTLKDVADAARISLPYLSEVERGRKEASSEVLAAAAQALGLGLGDLLSLAHGELTRRTGPHRRPAAAPHRSYDGLCLAA
;
A
#
# COMPACT_ATOMS: atom_id res chain seq x y z
N MET A 1 56.73 -26.40 -23.06
CA MET A 1 56.24 -25.32 -23.95
C MET A 1 55.30 -24.45 -23.13
N SER A 2 55.47 -23.14 -23.27
CA SER A 2 55.11 -22.06 -22.35
C SER A 2 53.62 -21.94 -21.98
N ASN A 3 53.33 -21.63 -20.72
CA ASN A 3 52.04 -21.05 -20.30
C ASN A 3 52.33 -19.59 -19.91
N GLU A 4 51.96 -18.66 -20.79
CA GLU A 4 52.18 -17.22 -20.64
C GLU A 4 51.01 -16.63 -19.82
N GLU A 5 51.12 -16.60 -18.49
CA GLU A 5 50.13 -15.90 -17.66
C GLU A 5 50.36 -14.38 -17.74
N SER A 6 49.59 -13.73 -18.62
CA SER A 6 49.51 -12.28 -18.76
C SER A 6 49.17 -11.58 -17.43
N LYS A 7 50.16 -10.90 -16.84
CA LYS A 7 49.99 -9.98 -15.72
C LYS A 7 49.26 -8.72 -16.16
N GLN A 8 47.93 -8.74 -16.20
CA GLN A 8 47.13 -7.52 -16.38
C GLN A 8 47.01 -6.78 -15.05
N ALA A 9 47.68 -5.63 -14.95
CA ALA A 9 47.50 -4.71 -13.83
C ALA A 9 46.11 -4.06 -13.92
N ARG A 10 45.27 -4.29 -12.90
CA ARG A 10 44.00 -3.57 -12.73
C ARG A 10 44.29 -2.13 -12.31
N VAL A 11 44.09 -1.19 -13.22
CA VAL A 11 44.13 0.24 -12.93
C VAL A 11 42.88 0.62 -12.14
N ILE A 12 43.06 0.96 -10.87
CA ILE A 12 42.00 1.54 -10.03
C ILE A 12 41.98 3.04 -10.33
N PRO A 13 40.88 3.60 -10.86
CA PRO A 13 40.79 5.04 -11.10
C PRO A 13 40.79 5.78 -9.76
N LEU A 14 41.78 6.65 -9.55
CA LEU A 14 41.94 7.48 -8.34
C LEU A 14 40.96 8.68 -8.28
N ARG A 15 40.10 8.85 -9.29
CA ARG A 15 39.09 9.90 -9.33
C ARG A 15 37.70 9.26 -9.25
N PRO A 16 36.90 9.54 -8.21
CA PRO A 16 35.51 9.13 -8.18
C PRO A 16 34.82 9.72 -9.42
N ALA A 17 34.16 8.87 -10.21
CA ALA A 17 33.27 9.36 -11.26
C ALA A 17 32.24 10.30 -10.60
N PRO A 18 31.88 11.44 -11.22
CA PRO A 18 30.84 12.29 -10.68
C PRO A 18 29.59 11.43 -10.53
N ALA A 19 29.13 11.26 -9.29
CA ALA A 19 27.93 10.52 -9.01
C ALA A 19 26.82 11.17 -9.83
N ARG A 20 26.28 10.43 -10.81
CA ARG A 20 25.04 10.82 -11.47
C ARG A 20 24.06 11.12 -10.33
N PRO A 21 23.40 12.29 -10.29
CA PRO A 21 22.48 12.59 -9.21
C PRO A 21 21.44 11.48 -9.20
N VAL A 22 21.56 10.60 -8.20
CA VAL A 22 20.52 9.66 -7.87
C VAL A 22 19.38 10.58 -7.48
N PRO A 23 18.24 10.57 -8.20
CA PRO A 23 17.08 11.34 -7.75
C PRO A 23 16.90 10.97 -6.29
N PRO A 24 16.69 11.94 -5.37
CA PRO A 24 16.52 11.64 -3.97
C PRO A 24 15.52 10.50 -3.91
N ALA A 25 15.95 9.36 -3.34
CA ALA A 25 15.09 8.20 -3.19
C ALA A 25 13.81 8.77 -2.60
N SER A 26 12.72 8.75 -3.38
CA SER A 26 11.52 9.51 -3.06
C SER A 26 11.24 9.24 -1.60
N GLU A 27 11.35 10.28 -0.76
CA GLU A 27 11.06 10.11 0.67
C GLU A 27 9.75 9.35 0.72
N PRO A 28 9.70 8.21 1.44
CA PRO A 28 8.57 7.30 1.33
C PRO A 28 7.32 8.15 1.52
N ALA A 29 6.59 8.37 0.43
CA ALA A 29 5.53 9.37 0.34
C ALA A 29 4.77 9.29 1.65
N GLU A 30 4.77 10.39 2.43
CA GLU A 30 4.27 10.41 3.80
C GLU A 30 3.07 9.48 3.88
N ARG A 31 3.26 8.34 4.54
CA ARG A 31 2.25 7.26 4.55
C ARG A 31 1.13 7.74 5.46
N THR A 32 0.34 8.67 4.94
CA THR A 32 -0.82 9.21 5.63
C THR A 32 -1.77 8.05 5.84
N GLU A 33 -2.14 7.84 7.09
CA GLU A 33 -3.15 6.85 7.47
C GLU A 33 -4.40 7.05 6.59
N PRO A 34 -4.91 6.00 5.91
CA PRO A 34 -6.06 6.15 5.03
C PRO A 34 -7.29 6.58 5.84
N LEU A 35 -8.12 7.44 5.26
CA LEU A 35 -9.34 7.89 5.92
C LEU A 35 -10.38 6.78 5.92
N TRP A 36 -11.14 6.70 7.02
CA TRP A 36 -12.20 5.71 7.19
C TRP A 36 -13.25 5.76 6.07
N ARG A 37 -13.70 6.97 5.69
CA ARG A 37 -14.67 7.16 4.61
C ARG A 37 -14.21 6.63 3.26
N ASP A 38 -12.91 6.67 2.98
CA ASP A 38 -12.34 6.17 1.72
C ASP A 38 -12.38 4.64 1.71
N LEU A 39 -11.99 4.02 2.82
CA LEU A 39 -11.99 2.56 2.99
C LEU A 39 -13.40 1.99 2.86
N VAL A 40 -14.35 2.56 3.59
CA VAL A 40 -15.75 2.11 3.56
C VAL A 40 -16.37 2.36 2.19
N GLY A 41 -16.17 3.54 1.61
CA GLY A 41 -16.65 3.86 0.28
C GLY A 41 -16.15 2.89 -0.79
N GLU A 42 -14.87 2.52 -0.73
CA GLU A 42 -14.27 1.55 -1.63
C GLU A 42 -14.83 0.14 -1.44
N VAL A 43 -15.02 -0.31 -0.19
CA VAL A 43 -15.65 -1.61 0.08
C VAL A 43 -17.07 -1.63 -0.49
N LEU A 44 -17.91 -0.64 -0.20
CA LEU A 44 -19.27 -0.56 -0.74
C LEU A 44 -19.28 -0.62 -2.28
N ARG A 45 -18.38 0.15 -2.91
CA ARG A 45 -18.23 0.17 -4.37
C ARG A 45 -17.78 -1.18 -4.94
N ARG A 46 -16.84 -1.86 -4.27
CA ARG A 46 -16.34 -3.17 -4.67
C ARG A 46 -17.45 -4.22 -4.58
N GLU A 47 -18.15 -4.29 -3.46
CA GLU A 47 -19.23 -5.25 -3.25
C GLU A 47 -20.38 -5.03 -4.24
N ARG A 48 -20.77 -3.77 -4.47
CA ARG A 48 -21.78 -3.44 -5.50
C ARG A 48 -21.37 -3.92 -6.89
N ARG A 49 -20.11 -3.70 -7.27
CA ARG A 49 -19.57 -4.11 -8.58
C ARG A 49 -19.45 -5.62 -8.72
N ALA A 50 -19.09 -6.32 -7.64
CA ALA A 50 -19.05 -7.78 -7.61
C ALA A 50 -20.45 -8.40 -7.83
N GLN A 51 -21.50 -7.69 -7.42
CA GLN A 51 -22.90 -8.06 -7.69
C GLN A 51 -23.42 -7.58 -9.05
N GLU A 52 -22.60 -6.91 -9.87
CA GLU A 52 -22.99 -6.29 -11.14
C GLU A 52 -24.17 -5.30 -11.02
N ARG A 53 -24.39 -4.72 -9.84
CA ARG A 53 -25.50 -3.80 -9.57
C ARG A 53 -25.16 -2.35 -9.89
N THR A 54 -26.16 -1.61 -10.39
CA THR A 54 -25.97 -0.19 -10.65
C THR A 54 -26.00 0.63 -9.35
N LEU A 55 -25.44 1.84 -9.38
CA LEU A 55 -25.56 2.80 -8.28
C LEU A 55 -27.02 3.08 -7.93
N LYS A 56 -27.90 3.13 -8.96
CA LYS A 56 -29.33 3.38 -8.78
C LYS A 56 -29.99 2.28 -7.97
N ASP A 57 -29.76 1.01 -8.34
CA ASP A 57 -30.39 -0.13 -7.68
C ASP A 57 -30.04 -0.23 -6.19
N VAL A 58 -28.81 0.15 -5.83
CA VAL A 58 -28.36 0.14 -4.43
C VAL A 58 -28.87 1.37 -3.68
N ALA A 59 -28.84 2.55 -4.30
CA ALA A 59 -29.36 3.77 -3.69
C ALA A 59 -30.86 3.67 -3.37
N ASP A 60 -31.64 3.12 -4.31
CA ASP A 60 -33.09 2.90 -4.15
C ASP A 60 -33.36 1.90 -3.00
N ALA A 61 -32.62 0.77 -2.96
CA ALA A 61 -32.75 -0.22 -1.89
C ALA A 61 -32.32 0.32 -0.51
N ALA A 62 -31.28 1.16 -0.46
CA ALA A 62 -30.82 1.81 0.76
C ALA A 62 -31.67 3.04 1.16
N ARG A 63 -32.64 3.43 0.33
CA ARG A 63 -33.49 4.62 0.49
C ARG A 63 -32.68 5.92 0.68
N ILE A 64 -31.62 6.07 -0.10
CA ILE A 64 -30.79 7.28 -0.16
C ILE A 64 -30.69 7.76 -1.59
N SER A 65 -30.29 9.02 -1.80
CA SER A 65 -30.17 9.54 -3.17
C SER A 65 -28.97 8.94 -3.89
N LEU A 66 -29.12 8.68 -5.20
CA LEU A 66 -28.02 8.22 -6.06
C LEU A 66 -26.81 9.14 -6.01
N PRO A 67 -26.94 10.49 -6.10
CA PRO A 67 -25.79 11.38 -5.95
C PRO A 67 -25.10 11.20 -4.60
N TYR A 68 -25.84 11.01 -3.51
CA TYR A 68 -25.24 10.83 -2.20
C TYR A 68 -24.46 9.52 -2.08
N LEU A 69 -25.01 8.39 -2.52
CA LEU A 69 -24.27 7.11 -2.57
C LEU A 69 -23.00 7.23 -3.42
N SER A 70 -23.08 7.95 -4.53
CA SER A 70 -21.95 8.26 -5.40
C SER A 70 -20.83 9.00 -4.65
N GLU A 71 -21.16 9.98 -3.83
CA GLU A 71 -20.18 10.70 -3.00
C GLU A 71 -19.57 9.80 -1.92
N VAL A 72 -20.39 8.95 -1.29
CA VAL A 72 -19.95 7.99 -0.26
C VAL A 72 -18.97 6.98 -0.84
N GLU A 73 -19.27 6.36 -1.99
CA GLU A 73 -18.38 5.39 -2.66
C GLU A 73 -17.03 5.97 -3.09
N ARG A 74 -16.92 7.29 -3.18
CA ARG A 74 -15.68 8.01 -3.52
C ARG A 74 -14.98 8.60 -2.29
N GLY A 75 -15.48 8.34 -1.08
CA GLY A 75 -14.91 8.89 0.15
C GLY A 75 -15.02 10.41 0.26
N ARG A 76 -16.00 11.04 -0.43
CA ARG A 76 -16.22 12.50 -0.37
C ARG A 76 -17.16 12.91 0.75
N LYS A 77 -17.86 11.96 1.38
CA LYS A 77 -18.80 12.21 2.48
C LYS A 77 -18.56 11.26 3.64
N GLU A 78 -18.71 11.80 4.84
CA GLU A 78 -18.87 11.03 6.06
C GLU A 78 -20.34 10.60 6.14
N ALA A 79 -20.59 9.31 5.89
CA ALA A 79 -21.93 8.74 6.03
C ALA A 79 -22.23 8.48 7.51
N SER A 80 -23.47 8.72 7.93
CA SER A 80 -23.89 8.33 9.28
C SER A 80 -23.91 6.80 9.41
N SER A 81 -23.86 6.31 10.65
CA SER A 81 -23.93 4.86 10.93
C SER A 81 -25.19 4.21 10.37
N GLU A 82 -26.34 4.92 10.39
CA GLU A 82 -27.61 4.46 9.81
C GLU A 82 -27.53 4.32 8.29
N VAL A 83 -26.90 5.29 7.61
CA VAL A 83 -26.69 5.23 6.15
C VAL A 83 -25.76 4.08 5.78
N LEU A 84 -24.66 3.89 6.54
CA LEU A 84 -23.75 2.78 6.31
C LEU A 84 -24.43 1.42 6.52
N ALA A 85 -25.25 1.30 7.57
CA ALA A 85 -26.05 0.10 7.80
C ALA A 85 -27.05 -0.14 6.65
N ALA A 86 -27.76 0.90 6.19
CA ALA A 86 -28.71 0.78 5.08
C ALA A 86 -28.03 0.39 3.77
N ALA A 87 -26.86 0.97 3.45
CA ALA A 87 -26.10 0.64 2.25
C ALA A 87 -25.52 -0.78 2.31
N ALA A 88 -25.01 -1.22 3.46
CA ALA A 88 -24.57 -2.60 3.67
C ALA A 88 -25.73 -3.60 3.46
N GLN A 89 -26.87 -3.33 4.11
CA GLN A 89 -28.06 -4.17 3.98
C GLN A 89 -28.60 -4.21 2.55
N ALA A 90 -28.56 -3.08 1.84
CA ALA A 90 -28.92 -3.02 0.43
C ALA A 90 -28.02 -3.90 -0.44
N LEU A 91 -26.80 -4.22 -0.01
CA LEU A 91 -25.86 -5.14 -0.65
C LEU A 91 -25.93 -6.56 -0.08
N GLY A 92 -26.88 -6.87 0.81
CA GLY A 92 -26.99 -8.18 1.45
C GLY A 92 -25.94 -8.44 2.53
N LEU A 93 -25.34 -7.38 3.08
CA LEU A 93 -24.32 -7.45 4.13
C LEU A 93 -24.86 -6.91 5.45
N GLY A 94 -24.41 -7.48 6.56
CA GLY A 94 -24.52 -6.84 7.86
C GLY A 94 -23.52 -5.70 8.02
N LEU A 95 -23.79 -4.77 8.95
CA LEU A 95 -22.81 -3.74 9.30
C LEU A 95 -21.49 -4.34 9.80
N GLY A 96 -21.56 -5.45 10.55
CA GLY A 96 -20.37 -6.18 11.00
C GLY A 96 -19.48 -6.65 9.84
N ASP A 97 -20.08 -7.18 8.76
CA ASP A 97 -19.34 -7.63 7.58
C ASP A 97 -18.64 -6.47 6.89
N LEU A 98 -19.33 -5.33 6.74
CA LEU A 98 -18.75 -4.10 6.19
C LEU A 98 -17.53 -3.65 7.01
N LEU A 99 -17.63 -3.68 8.33
CA LEU A 99 -16.52 -3.32 9.22
C LEU A 99 -15.35 -4.29 9.09
N SER A 100 -15.60 -5.60 9.02
CA SER A 100 -14.56 -6.61 8.82
C SER A 100 -13.84 -6.45 7.48
N LEU A 101 -14.57 -6.16 6.40
CA LEU A 101 -14.01 -5.92 5.08
C LEU A 101 -13.16 -4.63 5.04
N ALA A 102 -13.64 -3.56 5.68
CA ALA A 102 -12.91 -2.30 5.77
C ALA A 102 -11.66 -2.43 6.65
N HIS A 103 -11.74 -3.18 7.76
CA HIS A 103 -10.58 -3.52 8.59
C HIS A 103 -9.53 -4.29 7.79
N GLY A 104 -9.95 -5.29 7.00
CA GLY A 104 -9.04 -6.02 6.13
C GLY A 104 -8.35 -5.13 5.09
N GLU A 105 -9.06 -4.15 4.53
CA GLU A 105 -8.46 -3.15 3.63
C GLU A 105 -7.48 -2.22 4.35
N LEU A 106 -7.84 -1.76 5.55
CA LEU A 106 -6.96 -0.96 6.40
C LEU A 106 -5.64 -1.70 6.65
N THR A 107 -5.71 -2.94 7.16
CA THR A 107 -4.52 -3.76 7.44
C THR A 107 -3.69 -4.04 6.18
N ARG A 108 -4.32 -4.17 5.00
CA ARG A 108 -3.57 -4.30 3.73
C ARG A 108 -2.78 -3.04 3.40
N ARG A 109 -3.34 -1.84 3.63
CA ARG A 109 -2.70 -0.55 3.33
C ARG A 109 -1.64 -0.15 4.36
N THR A 110 -1.91 -0.44 5.63
CA THR A 110 -1.06 -0.04 6.75
C THR A 110 -0.12 -1.16 7.21
N GLY A 111 -0.27 -2.36 6.65
CA GLY A 111 0.55 -3.52 6.96
C GLY A 111 2.04 -3.20 6.86
N PRO A 112 2.87 -3.72 7.79
CA PRO A 112 4.27 -3.37 7.85
C PRO A 112 4.94 -3.70 6.51
N HIS A 113 5.42 -2.67 5.82
CA HIS A 113 6.36 -2.85 4.73
C HIS A 113 7.49 -3.71 5.27
N ARG A 114 7.66 -4.93 4.73
CA ARG A 114 8.77 -5.81 5.09
C ARG A 114 10.03 -5.01 4.81
N ARG A 115 10.63 -4.39 5.85
CA ARG A 115 11.93 -3.74 5.71
C ARG A 115 12.82 -4.81 5.08
N PRO A 116 13.46 -4.55 3.92
CA PRO A 116 14.49 -5.47 3.47
C PRO A 116 15.43 -5.63 4.65
N ALA A 117 15.62 -6.89 5.09
CA ALA A 117 16.51 -7.19 6.19
C ALA A 117 17.80 -6.42 5.90
N ALA A 118 18.20 -5.54 6.84
CA ALA A 118 19.44 -4.82 6.70
C ALA A 118 20.50 -5.84 6.32
N ALA A 119 21.14 -5.65 5.16
CA ALA A 119 22.18 -6.55 4.69
C ALA A 119 23.13 -6.77 5.88
N PRO A 120 23.46 -8.03 6.22
CA PRO A 120 24.25 -8.31 7.41
C PRO A 120 25.48 -7.41 7.35
N HIS A 121 25.57 -6.50 8.32
CA HIS A 121 26.76 -5.71 8.52
C HIS A 121 27.89 -6.73 8.61
N ARG A 122 28.79 -6.74 7.62
CA ARG A 122 30.02 -7.51 7.73
C ARG A 122 30.76 -6.92 8.92
N SER A 123 30.60 -7.55 10.07
CA SER A 123 31.49 -7.35 11.20
C SER A 123 32.89 -7.68 10.67
N TYR A 124 33.75 -6.66 10.65
CA TYR A 124 35.17 -6.91 10.62
C TYR A 124 35.53 -7.56 11.96
N ASP A 125 35.38 -8.88 12.04
CA ASP A 125 36.07 -9.70 13.03
C ASP A 125 37.52 -9.84 12.57
N GLY A 126 38.31 -8.80 12.87
CA GLY A 126 39.77 -8.86 12.84
C GLY A 126 40.29 -9.08 14.26
N LEU A 127 40.23 -10.32 14.74
CA LEU A 127 40.83 -10.76 16.00
C LEU A 127 42.36 -10.60 16.00
N CYS A 128 42.85 -10.11 17.15
CA CYS A 128 44.00 -10.56 17.95
C CYS A 128 45.36 -10.89 17.29
N LEU A 129 46.37 -10.11 17.73
CA LEU A 129 47.66 -10.53 18.33
C LEU A 129 48.31 -11.85 17.89
N ALA A 130 49.45 -11.71 17.20
CA ALA A 130 50.67 -12.53 17.30
C ALA A 130 51.79 -11.63 16.72
N ALA A 131 52.99 -11.48 17.26
CA ALA A 131 53.72 -12.06 18.39
C ALA A 131 54.72 -10.99 18.89
#